data_AF-A0A352KNK9-F1
#
_entry.id   AF-A0A352KNK9-F1
#
_cell.length_a   1.000
_cell.length_b   1.000
_cell.length_c   1.000
_cell.angle_alpha   90.00
_cell.angle_beta   90.00
_cell.angle_gamma   90.00
#
_symmetry.space_group_name_H-M   'P 1'
#
loop_
_entity.id
_entity.type
_entity.pdbx_description
1 polymer ?
#
loop_
_entity_poly.entity_id
_entity_poly.type
_entity_poly.pdbx_seq_one_letter_code
_entity_poly.pdbx_strand_id
1 'polypeptide(L)'
;MPKPSLFALRRFIRRAEKIIKNQAETQSLLDEAQEKVKQNKTKLNKMIDELKAMIRMIQAWRRGEYREIPIRTVVILVAAILYFVTPLDFIPDFIPLTGFLDDATIIALVFSSLRDQIQAFIKWESSGRIFEHEPLETEEELEEKIQS
;
A
#
# COMPACT_ATOMS: atom_id res chain seq x y z
N MET A 1 -23.42 -0.42 -17.96
CA MET A 1 -23.14 0.92 -17.38
C MET A 1 -24.40 1.78 -17.47
N PRO A 2 -24.86 2.40 -16.36
CA PRO A 2 -25.86 3.46 -16.44
C PRO A 2 -25.24 4.69 -17.11
N LYS A 3 -25.86 5.22 -18.16
CA LYS A 3 -25.44 6.49 -18.78
C LYS A 3 -25.61 7.60 -17.72
N PRO A 4 -24.65 8.52 -17.54
CA PRO A 4 -24.84 9.64 -16.63
C PRO A 4 -26.14 10.36 -17.02
N SER A 5 -27.02 10.58 -16.04
CA SER A 5 -28.31 11.20 -16.35
C SER A 5 -28.04 12.55 -17.00
N LEU A 6 -28.75 12.84 -18.10
CA LEU A 6 -28.66 14.13 -18.80
C LEU A 6 -28.84 15.31 -17.83
N PHE A 7 -29.61 15.10 -16.77
CA PHE A 7 -29.81 16.05 -15.68
C PHE A 7 -28.53 16.33 -14.86
N ALA A 8 -27.77 15.30 -14.49
CA ALA A 8 -26.50 15.47 -13.75
C ALA A 8 -25.46 16.21 -14.60
N LEU A 9 -25.29 15.82 -15.86
CA LEU A 9 -24.37 16.47 -16.79
C LEU A 9 -24.73 17.95 -17.01
N ARG A 10 -26.02 18.25 -17.28
CA ARG A 10 -26.50 19.63 -17.44
C ARG A 10 -26.28 20.49 -16.18
N ARG A 11 -26.37 19.92 -14.98
CA ARG A 11 -26.09 20.65 -13.74
C ARG A 11 -24.61 20.99 -13.61
N PHE A 12 -23.73 20.04 -13.94
CA PHE A 12 -22.28 20.27 -13.95
C PHE A 12 -21.88 21.33 -14.97
N ILE A 13 -22.39 21.25 -16.20
CA ILE A 13 -22.08 22.22 -17.26
C ILE A 13 -22.50 23.63 -16.84
N ARG A 14 -23.72 23.83 -16.33
CA ARG A 14 -24.18 25.15 -15.85
C ARG A 14 -23.30 25.71 -14.71
N ARG A 15 -22.81 24.86 -13.82
CA ARG A 15 -21.89 25.28 -12.75
C ARG A 15 -20.53 25.68 -13.32
N ALA A 16 -20.00 24.92 -14.28
CA ALA A 16 -18.76 25.25 -14.96
C ALA A 16 -18.85 26.59 -15.72
N GLU A 17 -19.97 26.84 -16.41
CA GLU A 17 -20.23 28.13 -17.07
C GLU A 17 -20.29 29.32 -16.10
N LYS A 18 -20.84 29.12 -14.89
CA LYS A 18 -20.83 30.16 -13.86
C LYS A 18 -19.41 30.44 -13.37
N ILE A 19 -18.66 29.37 -13.06
CA ILE A 19 -17.30 29.47 -12.54
C ILE A 19 -16.40 30.19 -13.56
N ILE A 20 -16.42 29.79 -14.83
CA ILE A 20 -15.53 30.36 -15.86
C ILE A 20 -15.82 31.83 -16.15
N LYS A 21 -17.05 32.30 -15.91
CA LYS A 21 -17.44 33.70 -16.07
C LYS A 21 -17.02 34.58 -14.89
N ASN A 22 -16.63 34.00 -13.76
CA ASN A 22 -16.20 34.70 -12.56
C ASN A 22 -14.71 34.42 -12.32
N GLN A 23 -13.87 35.45 -12.48
CA GLN A 23 -12.41 35.33 -12.32
C GLN A 23 -12.00 34.81 -10.94
N ALA A 24 -12.67 35.26 -9.87
CA ALA A 24 -12.36 34.82 -8.50
C ALA A 24 -12.77 33.36 -8.26
N GLU A 25 -13.95 32.94 -8.74
CA GLU A 25 -14.38 31.54 -8.65
C GLU A 25 -13.49 30.61 -9.50
N THR A 26 -13.04 31.08 -10.67
CA THR A 26 -12.11 30.35 -11.53
C THR A 26 -10.77 30.15 -10.82
N GLN A 27 -10.19 31.22 -10.27
CA GLN A 27 -8.90 31.13 -9.59
C GLN A 27 -8.97 30.21 -8.37
N SER A 28 -10.04 30.33 -7.56
CA SER A 28 -10.25 29.46 -6.40
C SER A 28 -10.34 27.98 -6.79
N LEU A 29 -11.00 27.64 -7.91
CA LEU A 29 -11.08 26.27 -8.39
C LEU A 29 -9.71 25.75 -8.86
N LEU A 30 -8.94 26.58 -9.55
CA LEU A 30 -7.60 26.22 -10.02
C LEU A 30 -6.65 26.00 -8.84
N ASP A 31 -6.69 26.85 -7.83
CA ASP A 31 -5.88 26.72 -6.62
C ASP A 31 -6.25 25.44 -5.85
N GLU A 32 -7.55 25.13 -5.70
CA GLU A 32 -8.00 23.89 -5.07
C GLU A 32 -7.54 22.65 -5.87
N ALA A 33 -7.63 22.70 -7.20
CA ALA A 33 -7.18 21.62 -8.06
C ALA A 33 -5.66 21.40 -7.95
N GLN A 34 -4.86 22.48 -7.97
CA GLN A 34 -3.42 22.43 -7.80
C GLN A 34 -3.04 21.85 -6.43
N GLU A 35 -3.72 22.26 -5.37
CA GLU A 35 -3.49 21.76 -4.02
C GLU A 35 -3.85 20.26 -3.92
N LYS A 36 -4.99 19.83 -4.48
CA LYS A 36 -5.33 18.39 -4.56
C LYS A 36 -4.29 17.59 -5.34
N VAL A 37 -3.78 18.10 -6.46
CA VAL A 37 -2.72 17.45 -7.24
C VAL A 37 -1.45 17.32 -6.42
N LYS A 38 -1.03 18.39 -5.73
CA LYS A 38 0.15 18.38 -4.86
C LYS A 38 0.00 17.37 -3.73
N GLN A 39 -1.14 17.38 -3.04
CA GLN A 39 -1.43 16.43 -1.95
C GLN A 39 -1.43 14.98 -2.45
N ASN A 40 -2.05 14.71 -3.60
CA ASN A 40 -2.09 13.38 -4.18
C ASN A 40 -0.71 12.93 -4.65
N LYS A 41 0.11 13.81 -5.23
CA LYS A 41 1.49 13.50 -5.58
C LYS A 41 2.31 13.12 -4.35
N THR A 42 2.19 13.86 -3.24
CA THR A 42 2.86 13.52 -1.98
C THR A 42 2.41 12.17 -1.44
N LYS A 43 1.09 11.88 -1.46
CA LYS A 43 0.55 10.57 -1.05
C LYS A 43 1.09 9.43 -1.92
N LEU A 44 1.12 9.62 -3.25
CA LEU A 44 1.65 8.64 -4.19
C LEU A 44 3.14 8.39 -3.96
N ASN A 45 3.93 9.44 -3.77
CA ASN A 45 5.36 9.30 -3.46
C ASN A 45 5.57 8.49 -2.18
N LYS A 46 4.80 8.79 -1.12
CA LYS A 46 4.86 8.02 0.13
C LYS A 46 4.53 6.54 -0.08
N MET A 47 3.51 6.23 -0.86
CA MET A 47 3.15 4.85 -1.18
C MET A 47 4.26 4.15 -1.97
N ILE A 48 4.89 4.84 -2.91
CA ILE A 48 6.05 4.33 -3.66
C ILE A 48 7.24 4.06 -2.74
N ASP A 49 7.50 4.93 -1.76
CA ASP A 49 8.58 4.75 -0.80
C ASP A 49 8.31 3.58 0.17
N GLU A 50 7.05 3.41 0.62
CA GLU A 50 6.61 2.25 1.40
C GLU A 50 6.77 0.95 0.58
N LEU A 51 6.38 0.93 -0.70
CA LEU A 51 6.60 -0.20 -1.62
C LEU A 51 8.10 -0.55 -1.77
N LYS A 52 8.96 0.45 -1.97
CA LYS A 52 10.41 0.24 -2.03
C LYS A 52 10.95 -0.34 -0.72
N ALA A 53 10.44 0.11 0.42
CA ALA A 53 10.83 -0.42 1.73
C ALA A 53 10.41 -1.89 1.87
N MET A 54 9.20 -2.27 1.45
CA MET A 54 8.76 -3.67 1.44
C MET A 54 9.69 -4.57 0.61
N ILE A 55 10.10 -4.11 -0.58
CA ILE A 55 11.05 -4.85 -1.43
C ILE A 55 12.37 -5.08 -0.68
N ARG A 56 12.95 -4.03 -0.08
CA ARG A 56 14.20 -4.13 0.69
C ARG A 56 14.05 -5.02 1.93
N MET A 57 12.91 -4.96 2.60
CA MET A 57 12.58 -5.79 3.76
C MET A 57 12.55 -7.28 3.42
N ILE A 58 11.89 -7.66 2.31
CA ILE A 58 11.89 -9.05 1.83
C ILE A 58 13.31 -9.50 1.49
N GLN A 59 14.09 -8.65 0.82
CA GLN A 59 15.47 -8.96 0.47
C GLN A 59 16.35 -9.17 1.70
N ALA A 60 16.24 -8.31 2.72
CA ALA A 60 16.96 -8.42 3.99
C ALA A 60 16.56 -9.69 4.75
N TRP A 61 15.26 -10.00 4.80
CA TRP A 61 14.77 -11.25 5.40
C TRP A 61 15.32 -12.49 4.69
N ARG A 62 15.34 -12.49 3.35
CA ARG A 62 15.90 -13.58 2.53
C ARG A 62 17.39 -13.78 2.78
N ARG A 63 18.15 -12.71 3.01
CA ARG A 63 19.58 -12.75 3.34
C ARG A 63 19.85 -13.12 4.81
N GLY A 64 18.81 -13.17 5.65
CA GLY A 64 18.96 -13.42 7.08
C GLY A 64 19.36 -12.20 7.90
N GLU A 65 19.44 -11.01 7.30
CA GLU A 65 19.83 -9.76 7.97
C GLU A 65 18.71 -9.19 8.86
N TYR A 66 17.45 -9.50 8.53
CA TYR A 66 16.27 -9.00 9.24
C TYR A 66 15.27 -10.11 9.51
N ARG A 67 15.24 -10.62 10.76
CA ARG A 67 14.34 -11.72 11.20
C ARG A 67 13.30 -11.29 12.24
N GLU A 68 13.17 -10.00 12.50
CA GLU A 68 12.23 -9.39 13.44
C GLU A 68 10.74 -9.59 13.09
N ILE A 69 10.44 -10.19 11.94
CA ILE A 69 9.07 -10.49 11.51
C ILE A 69 8.87 -11.98 11.21
N PRO A 70 7.69 -12.55 11.55
CA PRO A 70 7.40 -13.94 11.26
C PRO A 70 7.28 -14.18 9.75
N ILE A 71 7.56 -15.41 9.31
CA ILE A 71 7.46 -15.81 7.90
C ILE A 71 6.09 -15.50 7.28
N ARG A 72 5.02 -15.58 8.09
CA ARG A 72 3.67 -15.19 7.68
C ARG A 72 3.62 -13.75 7.16
N THR A 73 4.26 -12.81 7.84
CA THR A 73 4.31 -11.40 7.42
C THR A 73 5.06 -11.25 6.10
N VAL A 74 6.15 -12.01 5.90
CA VAL A 74 6.90 -12.02 4.63
C VAL A 74 6.06 -12.55 3.49
N VAL A 75 5.29 -13.62 3.71
CA VAL A 75 4.35 -14.16 2.72
C VAL A 75 3.31 -13.12 2.31
N ILE A 76 2.74 -12.38 3.27
CA ILE A 76 1.77 -11.31 2.98
C ILE A 76 2.43 -10.18 2.19
N LEU A 77 3.65 -9.77 2.54
CA LEU A 77 4.42 -8.74 1.81
C LEU A 77 4.67 -9.17 0.35
N VAL A 78 5.07 -10.42 0.13
CA VAL A 78 5.28 -10.98 -1.21
C VAL A 78 3.96 -11.05 -1.99
N ALA A 79 2.87 -11.50 -1.36
CA ALA A 79 1.55 -11.55 -1.98
C ALA A 79 1.06 -10.15 -2.40
N ALA A 80 1.27 -9.13 -1.55
CA ALA A 80 0.93 -7.74 -1.88
C ALA A 80 1.73 -7.20 -3.07
N ILE A 81 3.02 -7.53 -3.17
CA ILE A 81 3.86 -7.15 -4.32
C ILE A 81 3.45 -7.92 -5.58
N LEU A 82 3.19 -9.23 -5.48
CA LEU A 82 2.76 -10.06 -6.60
C LEU A 82 1.46 -9.51 -7.21
N TYR A 83 0.49 -9.18 -6.34
CA TYR A 83 -0.76 -8.52 -6.74
C TYR A 83 -0.51 -7.18 -7.44
N PHE A 84 0.46 -6.38 -6.97
CA PHE A 84 0.80 -5.10 -7.60
C PHE A 84 1.50 -5.25 -8.96
N VAL A 85 2.39 -6.25 -9.12
CA VAL A 85 3.25 -6.43 -10.30
C VAL A 85 2.54 -7.14 -11.45
N THR A 86 1.58 -8.04 -11.16
CA THR A 86 0.84 -8.76 -12.21
C THR A 86 -0.50 -8.08 -12.47
N PRO A 87 -0.67 -7.29 -13.56
CA PRO A 87 -1.91 -6.56 -13.77
C PRO A 87 -3.10 -7.46 -14.16
N LEU A 88 -2.97 -8.79 -14.18
CA LEU A 88 -3.94 -9.71 -14.81
C LEU A 88 -4.09 -11.14 -14.21
N ASP A 89 -3.28 -11.63 -13.26
CA ASP A 89 -3.14 -13.10 -13.07
C ASP A 89 -3.75 -13.75 -11.80
N PHE A 90 -4.67 -13.09 -11.09
CA PHE A 90 -5.41 -13.71 -9.97
C PHE A 90 -6.91 -13.40 -9.96
N ILE A 91 -7.55 -13.48 -11.13
CA ILE A 91 -8.95 -13.88 -11.18
C ILE A 91 -8.96 -15.41 -11.36
N PRO A 92 -8.90 -16.23 -10.29
CA PRO A 92 -9.41 -17.58 -10.39
C PRO A 92 -10.93 -17.46 -10.59
N ASP A 93 -11.43 -18.03 -11.67
CA ASP A 93 -12.83 -18.07 -12.10
C ASP A 93 -13.81 -18.62 -11.02
N PHE A 94 -14.08 -17.91 -9.91
CA PHE A 94 -14.95 -18.43 -8.84
C PHE A 94 -15.89 -17.45 -8.12
N ILE A 95 -16.03 -16.19 -8.51
CA ILE A 95 -17.07 -15.32 -7.90
C ILE A 95 -17.89 -14.60 -8.96
N PRO A 96 -18.98 -15.21 -9.44
CA PRO A 96 -19.90 -14.53 -10.32
C PRO A 96 -20.87 -13.66 -9.50
N LEU A 97 -20.46 -12.67 -8.68
CA LEU A 97 -21.42 -11.71 -8.10
C LEU A 97 -20.94 -10.43 -7.35
N THR A 98 -19.66 -10.01 -7.31
CA THR A 98 -19.29 -8.78 -6.55
C THR A 98 -18.31 -7.87 -7.29
N GLY A 99 -18.72 -6.63 -7.52
CA GLY A 99 -18.07 -5.68 -8.43
C GLY A 99 -17.04 -4.76 -7.79
N PHE A 100 -15.82 -4.76 -8.36
CA PHE A 100 -14.85 -3.68 -8.56
C PHE A 100 -14.36 -2.79 -7.39
N LEU A 101 -15.00 -2.75 -6.21
CA LEU A 101 -14.55 -1.96 -5.04
C LEU A 101 -13.70 -2.76 -4.04
N ASP A 102 -13.76 -4.09 -4.08
CA ASP A 102 -13.19 -4.93 -3.02
C ASP A 102 -11.65 -4.99 -3.10
N ASP A 103 -11.07 -5.06 -4.29
CA ASP A 103 -9.64 -5.34 -4.43
C ASP A 103 -8.73 -4.18 -3.99
N ALA A 104 -9.05 -2.94 -4.37
CA ALA A 104 -8.30 -1.76 -3.93
C ALA A 104 -8.43 -1.53 -2.42
N THR A 105 -9.57 -1.94 -1.85
CA THR A 105 -9.83 -1.86 -0.41
C THR A 105 -9.02 -2.92 0.33
N ILE A 106 -8.97 -4.15 -0.17
CA ILE A 106 -8.15 -5.23 0.38
C ILE A 106 -6.66 -4.85 0.35
N ILE A 107 -6.16 -4.30 -0.76
CA ILE A 107 -4.78 -3.78 -0.83
C ILE A 107 -4.58 -2.69 0.23
N ALA A 108 -5.46 -1.69 0.29
CA ALA A 108 -5.33 -0.59 1.25
C ALA A 108 -5.34 -1.10 2.71
N LEU A 109 -6.14 -2.12 3.01
CA LEU A 109 -6.18 -2.78 4.32
C LEU A 109 -4.87 -3.54 4.61
N VAL A 110 -4.34 -4.29 3.65
CA VAL A 110 -3.06 -5.00 3.78
C VAL A 110 -1.93 -4.01 4.02
N PHE A 111 -1.83 -2.95 3.21
CA PHE A 111 -0.84 -1.88 3.40
C PHE A 111 -0.98 -1.20 4.75
N SER A 112 -2.21 -0.90 5.19
CA SER A 112 -2.46 -0.32 6.50
C SER A 112 -2.04 -1.26 7.63
N SER A 113 -2.27 -2.57 7.49
CA SER A 113 -1.92 -3.58 8.50
C SER A 113 -0.42 -3.84 8.60
N LEU A 114 0.32 -3.63 7.50
CA LEU A 114 1.77 -3.86 7.42
C LEU A 114 2.61 -2.62 7.72
N ARG A 115 1.95 -1.48 7.95
CA ARG A 115 2.61 -0.18 8.05
C ARG A 115 3.58 -0.13 9.21
N ASP A 116 3.20 -0.69 10.36
CA ASP A 116 4.06 -0.67 11.56
C ASP A 116 5.32 -1.50 11.34
N GLN A 117 5.23 -2.64 10.65
CA GLN A 117 6.36 -3.49 10.30
C GLN A 117 7.27 -2.81 9.27
N ILE A 118 6.68 -2.11 8.29
CA ILE A 118 7.45 -1.32 7.32
C ILE A 118 8.20 -0.18 8.01
N GLN A 119 7.55 0.54 8.94
CA GLN A 119 8.20 1.62 9.71
C GLN A 119 9.28 1.08 10.64
N ALA A 120 9.05 -0.07 11.28
CA ALA A 120 10.06 -0.75 12.08
C ALA A 120 11.28 -1.15 11.23
N PHE A 121 11.06 -1.68 10.02
CA PHE A 121 12.12 -1.99 9.07
C PHE A 121 12.89 -0.74 8.62
N ILE A 122 12.20 0.35 8.24
CA ILE A 122 12.86 1.61 7.85
C ILE A 122 13.73 2.15 8.99
N LYS A 123 13.22 2.08 10.23
CA LYS A 123 13.98 2.50 11.41
C LYS A 123 15.20 1.61 11.63
N TRP A 124 15.05 0.30 11.52
CA TRP A 124 16.15 -0.68 11.57
C TRP A 124 17.21 -0.37 10.50
N GLU A 125 16.79 -0.21 9.24
CA GLU A 125 17.66 0.08 8.09
C GLU A 125 18.45 1.37 8.29
N SER A 126 17.79 2.42 8.78
CA SER A 126 18.43 3.72 9.07
C SER A 126 19.39 3.69 10.25
N SER A 127 19.25 2.71 11.16
CA SER A 127 20.07 2.59 12.36
C SER A 127 21.43 1.94 12.12
N GLY A 128 21.68 1.41 10.91
CA GLY A 128 22.91 0.69 10.57
C GLY A 128 23.13 -0.59 11.39
N ARG A 129 22.13 -1.03 12.17
CA ARG A 129 22.22 -2.27 12.94
C ARG A 129 22.15 -3.47 11.99
N ILE A 130 23.31 -4.00 11.67
CA ILE A 130 23.47 -5.45 11.68
C ILE A 130 23.25 -5.84 13.14
N PHE A 131 22.05 -6.32 13.49
CA PHE A 131 21.86 -6.92 14.80
C PHE A 131 22.70 -8.20 14.82
N GLU A 132 23.63 -8.29 15.78
CA GLU A 132 24.17 -9.57 16.20
C GLU A 132 22.97 -10.43 16.60
N HIS A 133 22.67 -11.44 15.78
CA HIS A 133 21.70 -12.45 16.14
C HIS A 133 22.25 -13.14 17.38
N GLU A 134 21.56 -13.01 18.52
CA GLU A 134 21.57 -14.09 19.48
C GLU A 134 21.07 -15.32 18.70
N PRO A 135 21.84 -16.43 18.65
CA PRO A 135 21.49 -17.58 17.84
C PRO A 135 20.05 -17.97 18.16
N LEU A 136 19.27 -18.25 17.12
CA LEU A 136 18.00 -18.93 17.31
C LEU A 136 18.35 -20.21 18.07
N GLU A 137 17.78 -20.39 19.26
CA GLU A 137 17.92 -21.63 20.02
C GLU A 137 17.73 -22.78 19.03
N THR A 138 18.76 -23.60 18.85
CA THR A 138 18.72 -24.65 17.85
C THR A 138 17.57 -25.60 18.20
N GLU A 139 17.03 -26.32 17.22
CA GLU A 139 15.99 -27.32 17.51
C GLU A 139 16.44 -28.31 18.60
N GLU A 140 17.75 -28.55 18.73
CA GLU A 140 18.36 -29.30 19.85
C GLU A 140 18.12 -28.67 21.23
N GLU A 141 18.29 -27.35 21.41
CA GLU A 141 18.08 -26.67 22.70
C GLU A 141 16.59 -26.62 23.10
N LEU A 142 15.69 -26.59 22.10
CA LEU A 142 14.24 -26.68 22.33
C LEU A 142 13.82 -28.12 22.66
N GLU A 143 14.44 -29.13 22.06
CA GLU A 143 14.20 -30.54 22.36
C GLU A 143 14.69 -30.93 23.77
N GLU A 144 15.82 -30.37 24.21
CA GLU A 144 16.37 -30.63 25.55
C GLU A 144 15.47 -30.06 26.66
N LYS A 145 14.93 -28.86 26.46
CA LYS A 145 13.98 -28.21 27.40
C LYS A 145 12.61 -28.89 27.47
N ILE A 146 12.21 -29.65 26.44
CA ILE A 146 10.95 -30.41 26.44
C ILE A 146 11.12 -31.75 27.17
N GLN A 147 12.36 -32.23 27.32
CA GLN A 147 12.68 -33.50 27.96
C GLN A 147 13.18 -33.38 29.42
N SER A 148 13.43 -32.16 29.91
CA SER A 148 13.76 -31.85 31.32
C SER A 148 12.54 -31.48 32.15
#